data_AF-A0A8H9XZC3-F1
#
_entry.id   AF-A0A8H9XZC3-F1
#
_cell.length_a   1.000
_cell.length_b   1.000
_cell.length_c   1.000
_cell.angle_alpha   90.00
_cell.angle_beta   90.00
_cell.angle_gamma   90.00
#
_symmetry.space_group_name_H-M   'P 1'
#
loop_
_entity.id
_entity.type
_entity.pdbx_description
1 polymer ?
#
loop_
_entity_poly.entity_id
_entity_poly.type
_entity_poly.pdbx_seq_one_letter_code
_entity_poly.pdbx_strand_id
1 'polypeptide(L)'
;GDKCQLLISGADEQEAHQRLSQWLRDEFPHCDAPLAEVKSDELEPLPVSLTNLNPQIIRARTVCSGSAGGILTPISSLDLNALSNLPAAKSVDAEQSALENGLTLVLKNIEFRLLDSDGATSAILEAHRSLAGDTSLREHLLAGVSAGLSCAEAIVAS
;
A
#
# COMPACT_ATOMS: atom_id res chain seq x y z
N GLY A 1 -2.50 -26.01 8.64
CA GLY A 1 -1.17 -25.59 8.21
C GLY A 1 -0.53 -26.74 7.48
N ASP A 2 -0.21 -26.56 6.21
CA ASP A 2 0.43 -27.58 5.41
C ASP A 2 1.89 -27.75 5.83
N LYS A 3 2.39 -28.98 5.74
CA LYS A 3 3.79 -29.28 6.05
C LYS A 3 4.66 -28.72 4.91
N CYS A 4 5.37 -27.63 5.17
CA CYS A 4 6.38 -27.12 4.26
C CYS A 4 7.59 -28.06 4.26
N GLN A 5 8.07 -28.45 3.08
CA GLN A 5 9.30 -29.22 2.88
C GLN A 5 10.23 -28.41 1.98
N LEU A 6 11.49 -28.27 2.40
CA LEU A 6 12.53 -27.57 1.65
C LEU A 6 13.55 -28.58 1.15
N LEU A 7 13.81 -28.55 -0.16
CA LEU A 7 14.91 -29.29 -0.80
C LEU A 7 16.00 -28.27 -1.14
N ILE A 8 17.19 -28.48 -0.59
CA ILE A 8 18.39 -27.68 -0.90
C ILE A 8 19.32 -28.61 -1.68
N SER A 9 19.90 -28.10 -2.76
CA SER A 9 20.80 -28.88 -3.62
C SER A 9 21.86 -27.98 -4.22
N GLY A 10 23.12 -28.43 -4.21
CA GLY A 10 24.25 -27.65 -4.71
C GLY A 10 25.57 -28.11 -4.10
N ALA A 11 26.66 -27.49 -4.53
CA ALA A 11 27.99 -27.80 -3.97
C ALA A 11 28.13 -27.37 -2.50
N ASP A 12 27.32 -26.40 -2.07
CA ASP A 12 27.26 -25.79 -0.75
C ASP A 12 26.01 -26.22 0.05
N GLU A 13 25.34 -27.32 -0.35
CA GLU A 13 24.07 -27.77 0.21
C GLU A 13 24.07 -27.83 1.75
N GLN A 14 25.12 -28.39 2.36
CA GLN A 14 25.23 -28.48 3.82
C GLN A 14 25.37 -27.10 4.49
N GLU A 15 26.17 -26.21 3.91
CA GLU A 15 26.40 -24.87 4.46
C GLU A 15 25.13 -24.02 4.34
N ALA A 16 24.47 -24.07 3.18
CA ALA A 16 23.19 -23.43 2.94
C ALA A 16 22.09 -23.96 3.89
N HIS A 17 22.02 -25.29 4.07
CA HIS A 17 21.07 -25.89 5.01
C HIS A 17 21.33 -25.43 6.45
N GLN A 18 22.59 -25.40 6.88
CA GLN A 18 22.96 -24.98 8.23
C GLN A 18 22.64 -23.50 8.47
N ARG A 19 23.01 -22.62 7.52
CA ARG A 19 22.72 -21.18 7.59
C ARG A 19 21.21 -20.90 7.60
N LEU A 20 20.44 -21.57 6.75
CA LEU A 20 18.99 -21.41 6.67
C LEU A 20 18.31 -21.93 7.93
N SER A 21 18.76 -23.06 8.46
CA SER A 21 18.22 -23.62 9.71
C SER A 21 18.48 -22.72 10.92
N GLN A 22 19.64 -22.05 10.95
CA GLN A 22 19.95 -21.05 11.97
C GLN A 22 19.06 -19.82 11.79
N TRP A 23 18.93 -19.32 10.56
CA TRP A 23 18.08 -18.18 10.23
C TRP A 23 16.61 -18.41 10.64
N LEU A 24 16.03 -19.57 10.28
CA LEU A 24 14.64 -19.92 10.61
C LEU A 24 14.36 -19.99 12.12
N ARG A 25 15.38 -20.33 12.91
CA ARG A 25 15.27 -20.47 14.36
C ARG A 25 15.47 -19.15 15.09
N ASP A 26 16.44 -18.36 14.64
CA ASP A 26 16.99 -17.26 15.42
C ASP A 26 16.66 -15.88 14.83
N GLU A 27 16.45 -15.78 13.51
CA GLU A 27 16.24 -14.51 12.80
C GLU A 27 14.81 -14.37 12.27
N PHE A 28 14.25 -15.44 11.69
CA PHE A 28 12.90 -15.46 11.13
C PHE A 28 11.80 -15.06 12.13
N PRO A 29 11.81 -15.52 13.39
CA PRO A 29 10.80 -15.08 14.38
C PRO A 29 10.84 -13.58 14.69
N HIS A 30 11.89 -12.87 14.27
CA HIS A 30 12.10 -11.45 14.48
C HIS A 30 12.02 -10.64 13.18
N CYS A 31 11.57 -11.23 12.07
CA CYS A 31 11.44 -10.52 10.79
C CYS A 31 10.45 -9.35 10.86
N ASP A 32 9.47 -9.43 11.76
CA ASP A 32 8.46 -8.38 11.98
C ASP A 32 8.87 -7.38 13.07
N ALA A 33 10.08 -7.53 13.64
CA ALA A 33 10.58 -6.58 14.62
C ALA A 33 10.82 -5.21 13.96
N PRO A 34 10.56 -4.10 14.67
CA PRO A 34 10.87 -2.76 14.16
C PRO A 34 12.34 -2.68 13.73
N LEU A 35 12.57 -2.13 12.54
CA LEU A 35 13.93 -1.87 12.06
C LEU A 35 14.66 -0.98 13.06
N ALA A 36 15.91 -1.34 13.38
CA ALA A 36 16.74 -0.52 14.25
C ALA A 36 16.81 0.91 13.70
N GLU A 37 16.69 1.90 14.59
CA GLU A 37 16.82 3.30 14.19
C GLU A 37 18.18 3.53 13.56
N VAL A 38 18.19 3.79 12.25
CA VAL A 38 19.37 4.26 11.54
C VAL A 38 19.64 5.67 12.08
N LYS A 39 20.68 5.78 12.92
CA LYS A 39 21.24 7.08 13.31
C LYS A 39 21.54 7.84 12.03
N SER A 40 21.16 9.11 12.02
CA SER A 40 21.47 10.02 10.92
C SER A 40 22.99 10.10 10.78
N ASP A 41 23.58 9.25 9.96
CA ASP A 41 25.00 9.31 9.66
C ASP A 41 25.26 10.65 8.98
N GLU A 42 26.23 11.38 9.53
CA GLU A 42 26.87 12.48 8.83
C GLU A 42 27.28 11.97 7.45
N LEU A 43 26.69 12.56 6.41
CA LEU A 43 26.81 12.09 5.04
C LEU A 43 28.29 12.03 4.62
N GLU A 44 28.85 10.82 4.55
CA GLU A 44 30.24 10.65 4.14
C GLU A 44 30.45 11.22 2.70
N PRO A 45 31.60 11.87 2.46
CA PRO A 45 31.94 12.40 1.15
C PRO A 45 32.14 11.26 0.16
N LEU A 46 31.87 11.53 -1.12
CA LEU A 46 32.02 10.51 -2.17
C LEU A 46 33.50 10.17 -2.39
N PRO A 47 33.82 8.91 -2.73
CA PRO A 47 35.13 8.54 -3.20
C PRO A 47 35.58 9.43 -4.36
N VAL A 48 36.86 9.83 -4.38
CA VAL A 48 37.44 10.71 -5.41
C VAL A 48 37.20 10.18 -6.83
N SER A 49 37.23 8.86 -7.02
CA SER A 49 36.93 8.20 -8.29
C SER A 49 35.52 8.48 -8.80
N LEU A 50 34.51 8.53 -7.92
CA LEU A 50 33.13 8.87 -8.28
C LEU A 50 32.95 10.38 -8.46
N THR A 51 33.59 11.18 -7.60
CA THR A 51 33.56 12.64 -7.71
C THR A 51 34.08 13.12 -9.07
N ASN A 52 35.15 12.51 -9.58
CA ASN A 52 35.72 12.85 -10.89
C ASN A 52 34.81 12.55 -12.08
N LEU A 53 33.85 11.64 -11.94
CA LEU A 53 32.86 11.31 -12.99
C LEU A 53 31.72 12.32 -13.06
N ASN A 54 31.67 13.27 -12.12
CA ASN A 54 30.61 14.28 -11.99
C ASN A 54 29.18 13.72 -12.18
N PRO A 55 28.79 12.66 -11.44
CA PRO A 55 27.48 12.06 -11.61
C PRO A 55 26.38 12.95 -11.03
N GLN A 56 25.15 12.77 -11.50
CA GLN A 56 23.96 13.28 -10.81
C GLN A 56 23.68 12.38 -9.60
N ILE A 57 23.70 12.95 -8.40
CA ILE A 57 23.59 12.18 -7.15
C ILE A 57 22.31 12.56 -6.43
N ILE A 58 21.54 11.54 -6.08
CA ILE A 58 20.35 11.67 -5.24
C ILE A 58 20.67 10.97 -3.93
N ARG A 59 20.88 11.74 -2.86
CA ARG A 59 21.07 11.19 -1.51
C ARG A 59 19.70 11.05 -0.85
N ALA A 60 19.42 9.87 -0.31
CA ALA A 60 18.17 9.56 0.38
C ALA A 60 18.46 8.87 1.71
N ARG A 61 17.46 8.81 2.59
CA ARG A 61 17.54 8.03 3.83
C ARG A 61 17.28 6.56 3.49
N THR A 62 18.26 5.70 3.77
CA THR A 62 18.12 4.25 3.60
C THR A 62 17.08 3.72 4.59
N VAL A 63 16.08 3.00 4.08
CA VAL A 63 15.05 2.31 4.90
C VAL A 63 15.41 0.84 5.09
N CYS A 64 15.98 0.19 4.08
CA CYS A 64 16.50 -1.17 4.14
C CYS A 64 17.79 -1.30 3.32
N SER A 65 18.67 -2.23 3.70
CA SER A 65 19.87 -2.54 2.93
C SER A 65 19.56 -3.42 1.73
N GLY A 66 20.28 -3.21 0.63
CA GLY A 66 20.13 -4.01 -0.59
C GLY A 66 20.44 -3.21 -1.85
N SER A 67 20.42 -3.89 -2.99
CA SER A 67 20.54 -3.28 -4.32
C SER A 67 19.46 -3.85 -5.24
N ALA A 68 18.78 -2.97 -5.98
CA ALA A 68 17.74 -3.35 -6.93
C ALA A 68 17.95 -2.64 -8.27
N GLY A 69 17.55 -3.29 -9.36
CA GLY A 69 17.48 -2.70 -10.70
C GLY A 69 16.07 -2.83 -11.26
N GLY A 70 15.59 -1.83 -11.99
CA GLY A 70 14.23 -1.83 -12.52
C GLY A 70 13.88 -0.57 -13.30
N ILE A 71 12.61 -0.46 -13.71
CA ILE A 71 12.06 0.71 -14.38
C ILE A 71 11.38 1.59 -13.33
N LEU A 72 11.65 2.90 -13.41
CA LEU A 72 10.97 3.87 -12.56
C LEU A 72 9.52 4.04 -13.02
N THR A 73 8.58 3.55 -12.22
CA THR A 73 7.15 3.79 -12.40
C THR A 73 6.71 4.89 -11.44
N PRO A 74 6.44 6.11 -11.92
CA PRO A 74 5.93 7.16 -11.06
C PRO A 74 4.53 6.78 -10.56
N ILE A 75 4.38 6.73 -9.25
CA ILE A 75 3.06 6.61 -8.61
C ILE A 75 2.63 8.02 -8.24
N SER A 76 1.66 8.57 -8.96
CA SER A 76 1.05 9.85 -8.63
C SER A 76 -0.15 9.63 -7.72
N SER A 77 -0.22 10.36 -6.61
CA SER A 77 -1.46 10.48 -5.85
C SER A 77 -2.51 11.19 -6.69
N LEU A 78 -3.74 10.68 -6.67
CA LEU A 78 -4.88 11.36 -7.27
C LEU A 78 -5.41 12.41 -6.29
N ASP A 79 -5.35 13.68 -6.66
CA ASP A 79 -6.05 14.74 -5.91
C ASP A 79 -7.49 14.82 -6.41
N LEU A 80 -8.43 14.42 -5.56
CA LEU A 80 -9.86 14.45 -5.86
C LEU A 80 -10.37 15.89 -6.11
N ASN A 81 -9.77 16.89 -5.46
CA ASN A 81 -10.16 18.29 -5.62
C ASN A 81 -9.65 18.92 -6.93
N ALA A 82 -8.63 18.31 -7.55
CA ALA A 82 -8.07 18.76 -8.83
C ALA A 82 -8.75 18.09 -10.04
N LEU A 83 -9.75 17.23 -9.82
CA LEU A 83 -10.51 16.59 -10.89
C LEU A 83 -11.40 17.61 -11.61
N SER A 84 -11.06 17.91 -12.87
CA SER A 84 -11.78 18.90 -13.70
C SER A 84 -12.81 18.28 -14.65
N ASN A 85 -12.76 16.97 -14.91
CA ASN A 85 -13.60 16.26 -15.87
C ASN A 85 -14.48 15.21 -15.19
N LEU A 86 -15.28 15.62 -14.20
CA LEU A 86 -16.25 14.72 -13.59
C LEU A 86 -17.41 14.45 -14.56
N PRO A 87 -17.97 13.22 -14.58
CA PRO A 87 -19.13 12.91 -15.40
C PRO A 87 -20.32 13.81 -15.05
N ALA A 88 -21.03 14.29 -16.08
CA ALA A 88 -22.25 15.07 -15.86
C ALA A 88 -23.33 14.22 -15.18
N ALA A 89 -24.09 14.85 -14.28
CA ALA A 89 -25.19 14.21 -13.56
C ALA A 89 -26.26 13.65 -14.52
N LYS A 90 -26.67 12.41 -14.26
CA LYS A 90 -27.79 11.74 -14.92
C LYS A 90 -29.08 11.93 -14.11
N SER A 91 -30.08 11.08 -14.30
CA SER A 91 -31.25 11.06 -13.43
C SER A 91 -30.85 10.71 -12.00
N VAL A 92 -31.57 11.27 -11.03
CA VAL A 92 -31.33 11.03 -9.59
C VAL A 92 -31.31 9.52 -9.29
N ASP A 93 -32.26 8.74 -9.84
CA ASP A 93 -32.30 7.29 -9.65
C ASP A 93 -31.04 6.59 -10.18
N ALA A 94 -30.51 7.04 -11.33
CA ALA A 94 -29.31 6.45 -11.93
C ALA A 94 -28.06 6.77 -11.10
N GLU A 95 -27.94 8.00 -10.59
CA GLU A 95 -26.83 8.43 -9.74
C GLU A 95 -26.87 7.76 -8.37
N GLN A 96 -28.06 7.64 -7.76
CA GLN A 96 -28.24 6.88 -6.51
C GLN A 96 -27.86 5.41 -6.70
N SER A 97 -28.32 4.77 -7.79
CA SER A 97 -27.94 3.39 -8.08
C SER A 97 -26.43 3.25 -8.32
N ALA A 98 -25.80 4.19 -9.03
CA ALA A 98 -24.35 4.18 -9.24
C ALA A 98 -23.58 4.32 -7.94
N LEU A 99 -24.01 5.22 -7.04
CA LEU A 99 -23.43 5.41 -5.72
C LEU A 99 -23.52 4.13 -4.87
N GLU A 100 -24.70 3.51 -4.81
CA GLU A 100 -24.94 2.28 -4.07
C GLU A 100 -24.10 1.11 -4.58
N ASN A 101 -24.02 0.97 -5.90
CA ASN A 101 -23.18 -0.03 -6.53
C ASN A 101 -21.70 0.23 -6.22
N GLY A 102 -21.25 1.49 -6.27
CA GLY A 102 -19.88 1.90 -5.94
C GLY A 102 -19.51 1.56 -4.50
N LEU A 103 -20.33 1.96 -3.53
CA LEU A 103 -20.13 1.64 -2.10
C LEU A 103 -20.10 0.13 -1.86
N THR A 104 -21.00 -0.61 -2.51
CA THR A 104 -21.01 -2.09 -2.45
C THR A 104 -19.71 -2.69 -2.97
N LEU A 105 -19.18 -2.19 -4.10
CA LEU A 105 -17.93 -2.67 -4.67
C LEU A 105 -16.72 -2.35 -3.77
N VAL A 106 -16.68 -1.16 -3.16
CA VAL A 106 -15.64 -0.77 -2.22
C VAL A 106 -15.66 -1.68 -0.99
N LEU A 107 -16.83 -1.92 -0.39
CA LEU A 107 -16.97 -2.83 0.75
C LEU A 107 -16.51 -4.25 0.39
N LYS A 108 -16.92 -4.78 -0.76
CA LYS A 108 -16.46 -6.09 -1.24
C LYS A 108 -14.95 -6.13 -1.46
N ASN A 109 -14.35 -5.06 -1.96
CA ASN A 109 -12.90 -4.98 -2.13
C ASN A 109 -12.16 -5.02 -0.78
N ILE A 110 -12.65 -4.29 0.22
CA ILE A 110 -12.09 -4.31 1.57
C ILE A 110 -12.26 -5.70 2.19
N GLU A 111 -13.44 -6.30 2.08
CA GLU A 111 -13.71 -7.66 2.57
C GLU A 111 -12.82 -8.71 1.89
N PHE A 112 -12.57 -8.57 0.58
CA PHE A 112 -11.65 -9.45 -0.13
C PHE A 112 -10.21 -9.31 0.38
N ARG A 113 -9.74 -8.08 0.61
CA ARG A 113 -8.41 -7.82 1.17
C ARG A 113 -8.26 -8.32 2.60
N LEU A 114 -9.35 -8.32 3.37
CA LEU A 114 -9.36 -8.85 4.74
C LEU A 114 -9.05 -10.35 4.78
N LEU A 115 -9.42 -11.12 3.75
CA LEU A 115 -9.19 -12.58 3.69
C LEU A 115 -7.70 -12.96 3.72
N ASP A 116 -6.82 -12.08 3.24
CA ASP A 116 -5.37 -12.30 3.13
C ASP A 116 -4.57 -11.44 4.13
N SER A 117 -5.26 -10.75 5.06
CA SER A 117 -4.64 -9.84 6.01
C SER A 117 -4.52 -10.44 7.40
N ASP A 118 -3.43 -10.14 8.10
CA ASP A 118 -3.17 -10.55 9.47
C ASP A 118 -2.82 -9.37 10.39
N GLY A 119 -2.83 -9.65 11.69
CA GLY A 119 -2.33 -8.75 12.74
C GLY A 119 -2.91 -7.33 12.69
N ALA A 120 -2.03 -6.34 12.59
CA ALA A 120 -2.41 -4.93 12.57
C ALA A 120 -3.09 -4.50 11.27
N THR A 121 -2.80 -5.18 10.15
CA THR A 121 -3.37 -4.85 8.84
C THR A 121 -4.87 -5.13 8.82
N SER A 122 -5.31 -6.24 9.41
CA SER A 122 -6.74 -6.57 9.48
C SER A 122 -7.51 -5.54 10.31
N ALA A 123 -6.98 -5.12 11.47
CA ALA A 123 -7.62 -4.11 12.32
C ALA A 123 -7.82 -2.76 11.60
N ILE A 124 -6.84 -2.34 10.78
CA ILE A 124 -6.97 -1.13 9.95
C ILE A 124 -8.04 -1.30 8.88
N LEU A 125 -8.06 -2.44 8.20
CA LEU A 125 -9.06 -2.72 7.17
C LEU A 125 -10.47 -2.87 7.74
N GLU A 126 -10.63 -3.39 8.95
CA GLU A 126 -11.90 -3.42 9.67
C GLU A 126 -12.41 -2.00 10.00
N ALA A 127 -11.51 -1.11 10.42
CA ALA A 127 -11.86 0.30 10.62
C ALA A 127 -12.30 0.96 9.30
N HIS A 128 -11.59 0.71 8.19
CA HIS A 128 -12.00 1.20 6.87
C HIS A 128 -13.35 0.63 6.43
N ARG A 129 -13.60 -0.67 6.69
CA ARG A 129 -14.90 -1.30 6.41
C ARG A 129 -16.02 -0.64 7.20
N SER A 130 -15.78 -0.34 8.48
CA SER A 130 -16.75 0.36 9.33
C SER A 130 -17.07 1.75 8.80
N LEU A 131 -16.05 2.52 8.38
CA LEU A 131 -16.24 3.86 7.82
C LEU A 131 -16.97 3.83 6.47
N ALA A 132 -16.58 2.92 5.57
CA ALA A 132 -17.22 2.78 4.26
C ALA A 132 -18.67 2.26 4.35
N GLY A 133 -18.99 1.52 5.41
CA GLY A 133 -20.34 1.04 5.71
C GLY A 133 -21.16 1.99 6.59
N ASP A 134 -20.64 3.16 6.94
CA ASP A 134 -21.32 4.12 7.81
C ASP A 134 -22.57 4.69 7.13
N THR A 135 -23.71 4.63 7.83
CA THR A 135 -24.99 5.10 7.31
C THR A 135 -25.03 6.62 7.15
N SER A 136 -24.34 7.37 8.02
CA SER A 136 -24.26 8.83 7.97
C SER A 136 -23.48 9.29 6.74
N LEU A 137 -22.38 8.59 6.40
CA LEU A 137 -21.63 8.84 5.16
C LEU A 137 -22.53 8.61 3.93
N ARG A 138 -23.24 7.48 3.91
CA ARG A 138 -24.18 7.14 2.82
C ARG A 138 -25.28 8.19 2.68
N GLU A 139 -25.91 8.60 3.78
CA GLU A 139 -26.96 9.63 3.78
C GLU A 139 -26.43 10.98 3.29
N HIS A 140 -25.23 11.36 3.70
CA HIS A 140 -24.59 12.60 3.23
C HIS A 140 -24.36 12.60 1.72
N LEU A 141 -23.83 11.50 1.17
CA LEU A 141 -23.62 11.36 -0.27
C LEU A 141 -24.94 11.35 -1.05
N LEU A 142 -25.96 10.66 -0.54
CA LEU A 142 -27.31 10.64 -1.14
C LEU A 142 -27.97 12.02 -1.11
N ALA A 143 -27.74 12.82 -0.06
CA ALA A 143 -28.23 14.20 0.01
C ALA A 143 -27.59 15.07 -1.08
N GLY A 144 -26.29 14.91 -1.32
CA GLY A 144 -25.58 15.59 -2.43
C GLY A 144 -26.17 15.25 -3.80
N VAL A 145 -26.42 13.96 -4.06
CA VAL A 145 -27.06 13.51 -5.30
C VAL A 145 -28.49 14.06 -5.43
N SER A 146 -29.24 14.07 -4.32
CA SER A 146 -30.61 14.61 -4.29
C SER A 146 -30.65 16.12 -4.52
N ALA A 147 -29.56 16.84 -4.20
CA ALA A 147 -29.37 18.26 -4.51
C ALA A 147 -28.97 18.52 -5.97
N GLY A 148 -28.83 17.48 -6.79
CA GLY A 148 -28.54 17.58 -8.23
C GLY A 148 -27.07 17.39 -8.60
N LEU A 149 -26.21 17.02 -7.66
CA LEU A 149 -24.82 16.62 -7.96
C LEU A 149 -24.81 15.23 -8.62
N SER A 150 -23.85 15.00 -9.51
CA SER A 150 -23.51 13.64 -9.92
C SER A 150 -22.95 12.86 -8.73
N CYS A 151 -22.98 11.52 -8.81
CA CYS A 151 -22.36 10.66 -7.79
C CYS A 151 -20.88 11.01 -7.57
N ALA A 152 -20.15 11.35 -8.62
CA ALA A 152 -18.73 11.70 -8.51
C ALA A 152 -18.53 13.07 -7.82
N GLU A 153 -19.36 14.06 -8.14
CA GLU A 153 -19.32 15.37 -7.50
C GLU A 153 -19.71 15.30 -6.02
N ALA A 154 -20.72 14.49 -5.68
CA ALA A 154 -21.13 14.28 -4.30
C ALA A 154 -20.00 13.69 -3.44
N ILE A 155 -19.17 12.80 -4.00
CA ILE A 155 -17.99 12.22 -3.32
C ILE A 155 -16.85 13.25 -3.18
N VAL A 156 -16.63 14.09 -4.19
CA VAL A 156 -15.58 15.12 -4.13
C VAL A 156 -15.96 16.24 -3.14
N ALA A 157 -17.25 16.53 -2.99
CA ALA A 157 -17.77 17.59 -2.12
C ALA A 157 -17.96 17.19 -0.64
N SER A 158 -17.87 15.90 -0.30
CA SER A 158 -18.14 15.37 1.05
C SER A 158 -17.02 15.59 2.06
#